data_AF-A0A7H1MBI5-F1
#
_entry.id   AF-A0A7H1MBI5-F1
#
_cell.length_a   1.000
_cell.length_b   1.000
_cell.length_c   1.000
_cell.angle_alpha   90.00
_cell.angle_beta   90.00
_cell.angle_gamma   90.00
#
_symmetry.space_group_name_H-M   'P 1'
#
loop_
_entity.id
_entity.type
_entity.pdbx_description
1 polymer ?
#
loop_
_entity_poly.entity_id
_entity_poly.type
_entity_poly.pdbx_seq_one_letter_code
_entity_poly.pdbx_strand_id
1 'polypeptide(L)'
;MKRTLFVLLSSSIALSNIYAADKEDAINRHTINKQADQTLYPAKPEFFRGKVTPRLLFDGNEYITGAALVRFEKGARIAWHNHPAGQNLIVTGGTIYTGTARAFTNTANTLP
;
A
#
# COMPACT_ATOMS: atom_id res chain seq x y z
N MET A 1 32.38 -49.29 0.50
CA MET A 1 32.37 -48.13 1.43
C MET A 1 32.58 -46.78 0.74
N LYS A 2 33.43 -46.64 -0.30
CA LYS A 2 33.69 -45.34 -0.95
C LYS A 2 32.54 -44.80 -1.83
N ARG A 3 31.68 -45.66 -2.37
CA ARG A 3 30.52 -45.27 -3.20
C ARG A 3 29.37 -44.67 -2.39
N THR A 4 29.11 -45.19 -1.20
CA THR A 4 28.03 -44.71 -0.31
C THR A 4 28.35 -43.34 0.29
N LEU A 5 29.64 -43.06 0.56
CA LEU A 5 30.09 -41.77 1.08
C LEU A 5 29.94 -40.63 0.06
N PHE A 6 30.13 -40.91 -1.24
CA PHE A 6 29.95 -39.93 -2.32
C PHE A 6 28.48 -39.51 -2.51
N VAL A 7 27.54 -40.44 -2.34
CA VAL A 7 26.09 -40.17 -2.50
C VAL A 7 25.52 -39.31 -1.36
N LEU A 8 26.04 -39.49 -0.14
CA LEU A 8 25.64 -38.68 1.01
C LEU A 8 26.22 -37.26 0.94
N LEU A 9 27.46 -37.12 0.45
CA LEU A 9 28.09 -35.82 0.27
C LEU A 9 27.42 -35.01 -0.85
N SER A 10 27.05 -35.65 -1.97
CA SER A 10 26.32 -34.97 -3.05
C SER A 10 24.91 -34.53 -2.65
N SER A 11 24.21 -35.33 -1.85
CA SER A 11 22.87 -34.98 -1.34
C SER A 11 22.90 -33.77 -0.40
N SER A 12 23.96 -33.66 0.40
CA SER A 12 24.13 -32.53 1.34
C SER A 12 24.38 -31.20 0.60
N ILE A 13 25.15 -31.24 -0.49
CA ILE A 13 25.43 -30.07 -1.34
C ILE A 13 24.18 -29.64 -2.12
N ALA A 14 23.36 -30.60 -2.57
CA ALA A 14 22.10 -30.29 -3.25
C ALA A 14 21.12 -29.58 -2.30
N LEU A 15 21.02 -30.02 -1.04
CA LEU A 15 20.16 -29.38 -0.04
C LEU A 15 20.58 -27.95 0.29
N SER A 16 21.89 -27.68 0.41
CA SER A 16 22.37 -26.33 0.72
C SER A 16 22.10 -25.33 -0.40
N ASN A 17 22.19 -25.74 -1.66
CA ASN A 17 21.92 -24.87 -2.82
C ASN A 17 20.42 -24.52 -2.92
N ILE A 18 19.53 -25.47 -2.63
CA ILE A 18 18.07 -25.21 -2.59
C ILE A 18 17.74 -24.22 -1.47
N TYR A 19 18.38 -24.36 -0.30
CA TYR A 19 18.15 -23.46 0.85
C TYR A 19 18.69 -22.04 0.62
N ALA A 20 19.74 -21.88 -0.18
CA ALA A 20 20.30 -20.58 -0.57
C ALA A 20 19.47 -19.88 -1.65
N ALA A 21 18.96 -20.62 -2.65
CA ALA A 21 18.15 -20.07 -3.73
C ALA A 21 16.85 -19.41 -3.23
N ASP A 22 16.20 -20.00 -2.21
CA ASP A 22 14.97 -19.43 -1.61
C ASP A 22 15.20 -18.08 -0.91
N LYS A 23 16.44 -17.80 -0.48
CA LYS A 23 16.80 -16.51 0.16
C LYS A 23 17.21 -15.43 -0.82
N GLU A 24 17.72 -15.78 -2.00
CA GLU A 24 18.18 -14.81 -2.99
C GLU A 24 16.99 -14.10 -3.67
N ASP A 25 15.87 -14.82 -3.82
CA ASP A 25 14.60 -14.27 -4.30
C ASP A 25 13.95 -13.28 -3.32
N ALA A 26 14.30 -13.28 -2.03
CA ALA A 26 13.69 -12.38 -1.05
C ALA A 26 14.24 -10.94 -1.11
N ILE A 27 15.48 -10.76 -1.58
CA ILE A 27 16.19 -9.46 -1.54
C ILE A 27 15.99 -8.66 -2.85
N ASN A 28 15.56 -9.31 -3.94
CA ASN A 28 15.39 -8.72 -5.27
C ASN A 28 13.92 -8.63 -5.75
N ARG A 29 12.92 -8.62 -4.85
CA ARG A 29 11.51 -8.50 -5.27
C ARG A 29 11.12 -7.06 -5.55
N HIS A 30 11.26 -6.63 -6.81
CA HIS A 30 10.52 -5.48 -7.31
C HIS A 30 9.04 -5.85 -7.49
N THR A 31 8.18 -5.38 -6.60
CA THR A 31 6.74 -5.63 -6.67
C THR A 31 6.04 -4.57 -7.52
N ILE A 32 5.28 -5.01 -8.52
CA ILE A 32 4.43 -4.16 -9.34
C ILE A 32 2.97 -4.42 -8.97
N ASN A 33 2.32 -3.46 -8.32
CA ASN A 33 0.88 -3.49 -8.06
C ASN A 33 0.13 -2.91 -9.26
N LYS A 34 -0.44 -3.77 -10.11
CA LYS A 34 -1.23 -3.31 -11.26
C LYS A 34 -2.56 -2.74 -10.77
N GLN A 35 -3.08 -1.73 -11.48
CA GLN A 35 -4.38 -1.12 -11.15
C GLN A 35 -5.54 -2.12 -11.11
N ALA A 36 -5.49 -3.17 -11.95
CA ALA A 36 -6.50 -4.22 -11.98
C ALA A 36 -6.53 -5.09 -10.71
N ASP A 37 -5.39 -5.16 -10.00
CA ASP A 37 -5.22 -5.97 -8.79
C ASP A 37 -5.47 -5.15 -7.50
N GLN A 38 -5.66 -3.83 -7.64
CA GLN A 38 -5.92 -2.95 -6.50
C GLN A 38 -7.33 -3.18 -5.94
N THR A 39 -7.38 -3.45 -4.64
CA THR A 39 -8.64 -3.70 -3.93
C THR A 39 -9.41 -2.40 -3.71
N LEU A 40 -10.70 -2.41 -4.07
CA LEU A 40 -11.64 -1.35 -3.70
C LEU A 40 -12.11 -1.61 -2.27
N TYR A 41 -11.98 -0.60 -1.41
CA TYR A 41 -12.48 -0.70 -0.05
C TYR A 41 -13.89 -0.12 0.00
N PRO A 42 -14.89 -0.88 0.48
CA PRO A 42 -16.23 -0.34 0.62
C PRO A 42 -16.19 0.82 1.63
N ALA A 43 -16.59 2.01 1.17
CA ALA A 43 -16.70 3.17 2.03
C ALA A 43 -17.81 2.91 3.07
N LYS A 44 -17.40 2.64 4.31
CA LYS A 44 -18.36 2.41 5.39
C LYS A 44 -19.09 3.72 5.72
N PRO A 45 -20.43 3.73 5.79
CA PRO A 45 -21.22 4.94 6.08
C PRO A 45 -20.84 5.64 7.40
N GLU A 46 -20.24 4.90 8.34
CA GLU A 46 -19.72 5.45 9.61
C GLU A 46 -18.53 6.41 9.44
N PHE A 47 -17.73 6.23 8.38
CA PHE A 47 -16.54 7.05 8.12
C PHE A 47 -16.73 8.06 7.00
N PHE A 48 -17.79 7.94 6.22
CA PHE A 48 -18.01 8.75 5.02
C PHE A 48 -19.44 9.25 4.95
N ARG A 49 -19.59 10.50 4.52
CA ARG A 49 -20.88 11.06 4.10
C ARG A 49 -20.86 11.30 2.60
N GLY A 50 -21.90 10.85 1.91
CA GLY A 50 -21.95 10.86 0.45
C GLY A 50 -21.17 9.69 -0.16
N LYS A 51 -21.03 9.68 -1.50
CA LYS A 51 -20.35 8.61 -2.22
C LYS A 51 -18.85 8.87 -2.26
N VAL A 52 -18.09 7.95 -1.67
CA VAL A 52 -16.62 7.95 -1.67
C VAL A 52 -16.13 6.60 -2.18
N THR A 53 -15.12 6.61 -3.04
CA THR A 53 -14.53 5.39 -3.61
C THR A 53 -13.03 5.35 -3.29
N PRO A 54 -12.63 4.74 -2.16
CA PRO A 54 -11.24 4.49 -1.82
C PRO A 54 -10.67 3.31 -2.60
N ARG A 55 -9.45 3.48 -3.11
CA ARG A 55 -8.64 2.44 -3.74
C ARG A 55 -7.26 2.43 -3.09
N LEU A 56 -6.89 1.32 -2.48
CA LEU A 56 -5.56 1.18 -1.89
C LEU A 56 -4.51 1.03 -3.01
N LEU A 57 -3.43 1.81 -2.93
CA LEU A 57 -2.31 1.74 -3.87
C LEU A 57 -1.24 0.78 -3.35
N PHE A 58 -0.91 0.91 -2.07
CA PHE A 58 0.00 0.03 -1.33
C PHE A 58 -0.21 0.20 0.18
N ASP A 59 0.01 -0.88 0.92
CA ASP A 59 0.04 -0.85 2.38
C ASP A 59 1.33 -0.23 2.91
N GLY A 60 1.24 0.36 4.10
CA GLY A 60 2.41 0.81 4.84
C GLY A 60 3.15 -0.35 5.49
N ASN A 61 4.43 -0.14 5.78
CA ASN A 61 5.25 -1.04 6.59
C ASN A 61 6.15 -0.21 7.52
N GLU A 62 7.12 -0.85 8.16
CA GLU A 62 8.07 -0.17 9.06
C GLU A 62 8.94 0.91 8.38
N TYR A 63 9.01 0.94 7.04
CA TYR A 63 9.81 1.88 6.26
C TYR A 63 8.98 2.91 5.48
N ILE A 64 7.74 2.58 5.08
CA ILE A 64 6.89 3.45 4.24
C ILE A 64 5.49 3.64 4.81
N THR A 65 4.94 4.85 4.66
CA THR A 65 3.52 5.09 4.95
C THR A 65 2.64 4.50 3.84
N GLY A 66 1.45 4.01 4.17
CA GLY A 66 0.51 3.50 3.17
C GLY A 66 -0.12 4.61 2.32
N ALA A 67 -0.60 4.27 1.12
CA ALA A 67 -1.24 5.24 0.24
C ALA A 67 -2.52 4.70 -0.40
N ALA A 68 -3.49 5.59 -0.56
CA ALA A 68 -4.75 5.31 -1.24
C ALA A 68 -5.11 6.45 -2.20
N LEU A 69 -5.67 6.08 -3.37
CA LEU A 69 -6.35 7.01 -4.26
C LEU A 69 -7.83 7.05 -3.86
N VAL A 70 -8.31 8.23 -3.47
CA VAL A 70 -9.68 8.39 -2.98
C VAL A 70 -10.44 9.36 -3.87
N ARG A 71 -11.56 8.90 -4.43
CA ARG A 71 -12.48 9.74 -5.19
C ARG A 71 -13.67 10.15 -4.34
N PHE A 72 -13.94 11.45 -4.30
CA PHE A 72 -15.11 12.03 -3.65
C PHE A 72 -16.08 12.52 -4.72
N GLU A 73 -17.34 12.09 -4.65
CA GLU A 73 -18.40 12.78 -5.39
C GLU A 73 -18.69 14.16 -4.78
N LYS A 74 -19.35 15.04 -5.52
CA LYS A 74 -19.64 16.42 -5.05
C LYS A 74 -20.34 16.40 -3.68
N GLY A 75 -19.74 17.09 -2.70
CA GLY A 75 -20.25 17.19 -1.33
C GLY A 75 -19.98 15.98 -0.43
N ALA A 76 -19.35 14.92 -0.97
CA ALA A 76 -18.90 13.79 -0.18
C ALA A 76 -17.68 14.18 0.67
N ARG A 77 -17.57 13.59 1.87
CA ARG A 77 -16.49 13.88 2.81
C ARG A 77 -16.25 12.73 3.78
N ILE A 78 -15.06 12.72 4.35
CA ILE A 78 -14.68 11.83 5.45
C ILE A 78 -15.17 12.41 6.80
N ALA A 79 -15.47 11.54 7.75
CA ALA A 79 -15.74 11.92 9.14
C ALA A 79 -14.50 12.54 9.78
N TRP A 80 -14.68 13.31 10.85
CA TRP A 80 -13.55 13.84 11.63
C TRP A 80 -12.69 12.71 12.20
N HIS A 81 -11.39 12.76 11.97
CA HIS A 81 -10.42 11.80 12.50
C HIS A 81 -9.04 12.44 12.59
N ASN A 82 -8.10 11.70 13.19
CA ASN A 82 -6.71 12.12 13.38
C ASN A 82 -5.75 11.02 12.94
N HIS A 83 -4.69 11.40 12.23
CA HIS A 83 -3.55 10.54 11.94
C HIS A 83 -2.37 10.96 12.85
N PRO A 84 -1.88 10.11 13.77
CA PRO A 84 -0.81 10.49 14.71
C PRO A 84 0.48 10.98 14.03
N ALA A 85 0.83 10.41 12.88
CA ALA A 85 2.00 10.81 12.08
C ALA A 85 1.70 11.93 11.06
N GLY A 86 0.48 12.47 11.07
CA GLY A 86 -0.02 13.37 10.03
C GLY A 86 -0.47 12.64 8.75
N GLN A 87 -0.87 13.41 7.75
CA GLN A 87 -1.32 12.91 6.45
C GLN A 87 -0.94 13.89 5.35
N ASN A 88 -0.41 13.36 4.25
CA ASN A 88 -0.16 14.11 3.02
C ASN A 88 -1.28 13.85 2.03
N LEU A 89 -1.75 14.91 1.36
CA LEU A 89 -2.79 14.84 0.34
C LEU A 89 -2.23 15.40 -0.98
N ILE A 90 -2.29 14.60 -2.04
CA ILE A 90 -1.95 15.03 -3.40
C ILE A 90 -3.23 15.04 -4.21
N VAL A 91 -3.64 16.21 -4.68
CA VAL A 91 -4.85 16.37 -5.50
C VAL A 91 -4.49 16.05 -6.95
N THR A 92 -5.07 14.97 -7.47
CA THR A 92 -4.83 14.52 -8.86
C THR A 92 -5.94 14.90 -9.83
N GLY A 93 -7.04 15.47 -9.34
CA GLY A 93 -8.12 15.98 -10.18
C GLY A 93 -9.21 16.70 -9.40
N GLY A 94 -9.70 17.81 -9.97
CA GLY A 94 -10.79 18.60 -9.42
C GLY A 94 -10.36 19.51 -8.26
N THR A 95 -11.32 19.80 -7.38
CA THR A 95 -11.17 20.70 -6.23
C THR A 95 -11.57 19.98 -4.96
N ILE A 96 -10.71 20.01 -3.95
CA ILE A 96 -11.02 19.53 -2.61
C ILE A 96 -10.88 20.65 -1.58
N TYR A 97 -11.65 20.52 -0.51
CA TYR A 97 -11.52 21.34 0.70
C TYR A 97 -11.00 20.47 1.83
N THR A 98 -10.01 20.96 2.56
CA THR A 98 -9.50 20.31 3.77
C THR A 98 -9.79 21.20 4.97
N GLY A 99 -10.11 20.59 6.11
CA GLY A 99 -10.48 21.30 7.33
C GLY A 99 -9.74 20.74 8.54
N THR A 100 -9.34 21.60 9.47
CA THR A 100 -8.87 21.16 10.81
C THR A 100 -9.96 21.44 11.85
N ALA A 101 -9.85 20.82 13.04
CA ALA A 101 -10.77 21.08 14.16
C ALA A 101 -10.81 22.57 14.59
N ARG A 102 -9.80 23.36 14.21
CA ARG A 102 -9.74 24.81 14.44
C ARG A 102 -10.33 25.65 13.30
N ALA A 103 -11.12 25.04 12.42
CA ALA A 103 -11.83 25.66 11.30
C ALA A 103 -10.95 26.27 10.19
N PHE A 104 -9.64 26.02 10.18
CA PHE A 104 -8.82 26.35 9.02
C PHE A 104 -9.24 25.51 7.83
N THR A 105 -9.67 26.16 6.76
CA THR A 105 -10.03 25.51 5.50
C THR A 105 -9.02 25.85 4.43
N ASN A 106 -8.41 24.84 3.81
CA ASN A 106 -7.56 25.02 2.63
C ASN A 106 -8.26 24.46 1.41
N THR A 107 -8.10 25.15 0.28
CA THR A 107 -8.56 24.67 -1.03
C THR A 107 -7.36 24.15 -1.79
N ALA A 108 -7.45 22.92 -2.31
CA ALA A 108 -6.43 22.34 -3.16
C ALA A 108 -7.04 21.89 -4.48
N ASN A 109 -6.44 22.33 -5.59
CA ASN A 109 -6.92 22.14 -6.94
C ASN A 109 -5.79 21.62 -7.83
N THR A 110 -6.13 20.83 -8.85
CA THR A 110 -5.22 20.67 -9.98
C THR A 110 -5.18 21.96 -10.79
N LEU A 111 -3.99 22.34 -11.28
CA LEU A 111 -3.86 23.43 -12.25
C LEU A 111 -4.71 23.13 -13.50
N PRO A 112 -5.29 24.16 -14.15
CA PRO A 112 -6.09 23.99 -15.36
C PRO A 112 -5.27 23.40 -16.52
#